data_AF-A0A852Z586-F1
#
_entry.id   AF-A0A852Z586-F1
#
_cell.length_a   1.000
_cell.length_b   1.000
_cell.length_c   1.000
_cell.angle_alpha   90.00
_cell.angle_beta   90.00
_cell.angle_gamma   90.00
#
_symmetry.space_group_name_H-M   'P 1'
#
loop_
_entity.id
_entity.type
_entity.pdbx_description
1 polymer ?
#
loop_
_entity_poly.entity_id
_entity_poly.type
_entity_poly.pdbx_seq_one_letter_code
_entity_poly.pdbx_strand_id
1 'polypeptide(L)'
;MSNASTPSTPSAPTTTSANSAEDRRASTEPDGTFAYTAWEETQPEPGEELPRVAHAYTTNTFTGVIDGTGRAHHVMFYGPGEGQWGAGRYHGYEKVTGTVGGRTGSFVLAHDGGFADTTVRADWTVVPGSATGELTGLRGRGSFVAQQGVGAVEYTFDHAFDEQQLPN
;
A
#
# COMPACT_ATOMS: atom_id res chain seq x y z
N MET A 1 35.67 -53.44 -10.31
CA MET A 1 34.85 -54.45 -9.64
C MET A 1 34.36 -53.86 -8.34
N SER A 2 33.04 -53.74 -8.19
CA SER A 2 32.34 -53.25 -7.00
C SER A 2 32.61 -54.12 -5.78
N ASN A 3 32.61 -53.52 -4.57
CA ASN A 3 31.58 -53.86 -3.58
C ASN A 3 31.54 -52.85 -2.41
N ALA A 4 30.30 -52.55 -2.00
CA ALA A 4 29.91 -51.64 -0.94
C ALA A 4 29.67 -52.37 0.39
N SER A 5 29.77 -51.63 1.50
CA SER A 5 29.15 -51.82 2.84
C SER A 5 29.79 -50.78 3.78
N THR A 6 29.17 -50.00 4.68
CA THR A 6 27.80 -49.71 5.15
C THR A 6 27.94 -48.48 6.12
N PRO A 7 26.86 -47.92 6.72
CA PRO A 7 26.74 -46.49 7.07
C PRO A 7 27.21 -46.13 8.48
N SER A 8 27.32 -44.83 8.76
CA SER A 8 27.45 -44.30 10.12
C SER A 8 26.58 -43.04 10.29
N THR A 9 25.54 -43.19 11.09
CA THR A 9 24.76 -42.10 11.70
C THR A 9 25.56 -41.49 12.85
N PRO A 10 25.43 -40.18 13.08
CA PRO A 10 25.54 -39.65 14.44
C PRO A 10 24.23 -39.01 14.93
N SER A 11 23.97 -39.28 16.21
CA SER A 11 22.82 -38.93 17.02
C SER A 11 22.58 -37.42 17.20
N ALA A 12 21.32 -37.09 17.49
CA ALA A 12 20.85 -35.78 17.93
C ALA A 12 21.41 -35.36 19.31
N PRO A 13 21.58 -34.05 19.56
CA PRO A 13 21.53 -33.51 20.91
C PRO A 13 20.11 -32.99 21.26
N THR A 14 19.73 -33.26 22.50
CA THR A 14 18.48 -32.89 23.16
C THR A 14 18.38 -31.39 23.44
N THR A 15 17.16 -30.87 23.25
CA THR A 15 16.51 -29.65 23.75
C THR A 15 17.31 -28.71 24.67
N THR A 16 17.40 -27.44 24.26
CA THR A 16 17.40 -26.30 25.20
C THR A 16 16.35 -25.31 24.72
N SER A 17 15.36 -25.10 25.58
CA SER A 17 14.35 -24.06 25.45
C SER A 17 14.99 -22.72 25.77
N ALA A 18 14.89 -21.76 24.85
CA ALA A 18 15.16 -20.36 25.11
C ALA A 18 14.16 -19.52 24.31
N ASN A 19 13.02 -19.22 24.93
CA ASN A 19 12.25 -18.03 24.58
C ASN A 19 13.11 -16.81 24.92
N SER A 20 13.33 -15.91 23.96
CA SER A 20 13.31 -14.44 24.15
C SER A 20 13.69 -13.72 22.86
N ALA A 21 12.68 -13.05 22.28
CA ALA A 21 12.82 -11.77 21.60
C ALA A 21 13.92 -11.64 20.53
N GLU A 22 13.78 -12.35 19.41
CA GLU A 22 14.35 -11.86 18.15
C GLU A 22 13.37 -10.84 17.55
N ASP A 23 13.68 -9.57 17.82
CA ASP A 23 13.77 -8.52 16.82
C ASP A 23 12.84 -8.73 15.61
N ARG A 24 11.61 -8.21 15.70
CA ARG A 24 10.74 -8.02 14.54
C ARG A 24 11.44 -7.04 13.60
N ARG A 25 12.37 -7.52 12.78
CA ARG A 25 12.74 -6.83 11.55
C ARG A 25 11.44 -6.53 10.84
N ALA A 26 11.18 -5.26 10.57
CA ALA A 26 10.13 -4.87 9.65
C ALA A 26 10.30 -5.72 8.38
N SER A 27 9.35 -6.60 8.11
CA SER A 27 9.38 -7.45 6.92
C SER A 27 9.51 -6.53 5.71
N THR A 28 10.48 -6.83 4.84
CA THR A 28 10.73 -6.09 3.58
C THR A 28 9.81 -6.59 2.45
N GLU A 29 8.90 -7.52 2.75
CA GLU A 29 7.93 -8.04 1.80
C GLU A 29 6.72 -7.09 1.68
N PRO A 30 6.17 -6.91 0.48
CA PRO A 30 4.99 -6.08 0.28
C PRO A 30 3.77 -6.70 0.97
N ASP A 31 2.92 -5.85 1.55
CA ASP A 31 1.66 -6.26 2.19
C ASP A 31 0.57 -6.61 1.16
N GLY A 32 0.77 -6.18 -0.09
CA GLY A 32 -0.11 -6.51 -1.19
C GLY A 32 0.21 -5.73 -2.45
N THR A 33 -0.73 -5.78 -3.40
CA THR A 33 -0.67 -5.02 -4.64
C THR A 33 -1.97 -4.28 -4.91
N PHE A 34 -1.91 -3.19 -5.66
CA PHE A 34 -3.08 -2.60 -6.29
C PHE A 34 -2.87 -2.37 -7.79
N ALA A 35 -3.96 -2.38 -8.55
CA ALA A 35 -3.96 -2.06 -9.96
C ALA A 35 -5.05 -1.03 -10.25
N TYR A 36 -4.73 0.04 -10.97
CA TYR A 36 -5.75 0.96 -11.44
C TYR A 36 -6.50 0.33 -12.63
N THR A 37 -7.82 0.53 -12.64
CA THR A 37 -8.72 -0.01 -13.66
C THR A 37 -9.38 1.09 -14.49
N ALA A 38 -9.38 2.32 -13.98
CA ALA A 38 -9.86 3.51 -14.66
C ALA A 38 -9.03 4.72 -14.23
N TRP A 39 -8.74 5.61 -15.17
CA TRP A 39 -8.11 6.90 -14.95
C TRP A 39 -8.84 7.98 -15.75
N GLU A 40 -9.35 8.98 -15.06
CA GLU A 40 -10.02 10.14 -15.65
C GLU A 40 -9.36 11.40 -15.10
N GLU A 41 -8.72 12.17 -15.98
CA GLU A 41 -8.06 13.43 -15.60
C GLU A 41 -8.70 14.61 -16.32
N THR A 42 -8.90 15.68 -15.57
CA THR A 42 -9.50 16.92 -16.05
C THR A 42 -8.63 18.10 -15.63
N GLN A 43 -8.56 19.13 -16.48
CA GLN A 43 -7.99 20.41 -16.11
C GLN A 43 -9.11 21.32 -15.60
N PRO A 44 -9.04 21.80 -14.35
CA PRO A 44 -10.02 22.74 -13.81
C PRO A 44 -10.06 24.03 -14.61
N GLU A 45 -8.89 24.52 -15.06
CA GLU A 45 -8.73 25.72 -15.87
C GLU A 45 -8.29 25.33 -17.29
N PRO A 46 -9.19 25.38 -18.29
CA PRO A 46 -8.86 24.98 -19.65
C PRO A 46 -7.78 25.87 -20.28
N GLY A 47 -6.76 25.23 -20.86
CA GLY A 47 -5.71 25.94 -21.62
C GLY A 47 -4.56 26.47 -20.78
N GLU A 48 -4.46 26.10 -19.50
CA GLU A 48 -3.27 26.39 -18.69
C GLU A 48 -2.02 25.66 -19.22
N GLU A 49 -0.96 26.43 -19.42
CA GLU A 49 0.39 25.89 -19.58
C GLU A 49 1.02 25.60 -18.21
N LEU A 50 2.22 25.01 -18.20
CA LEU A 50 2.94 24.79 -16.96
C LEU A 50 3.37 26.12 -16.31
N PRO A 51 3.33 26.25 -14.97
CA PRO A 51 2.76 25.29 -14.02
C PRO A 51 1.22 25.28 -14.05
N ARG A 52 0.61 24.09 -13.92
CA ARG A 52 -0.86 23.94 -13.95
C ARG A 52 -1.39 23.01 -12.86
N VAL A 53 -2.70 23.05 -12.66
CA VAL A 53 -3.44 22.11 -11.79
C VAL A 53 -4.29 21.15 -12.62
N ALA A 54 -4.45 19.91 -12.13
CA ALA A 54 -5.40 18.95 -12.66
C ALA A 54 -6.18 18.25 -11.53
N HIS A 55 -7.35 17.72 -11.84
CA HIS A 55 -8.09 16.79 -11.00
C HIS A 55 -8.13 15.42 -11.65
N ALA A 56 -7.79 14.38 -10.89
CA ALA A 56 -7.85 13.00 -11.35
C ALA A 56 -8.81 12.16 -10.49
N TYR A 57 -9.58 11.32 -11.16
CA TYR A 57 -10.36 10.24 -10.55
C TYR A 57 -9.77 8.89 -10.97
N THR A 58 -9.66 7.98 -10.00
CA THR A 58 -9.07 6.65 -10.23
C THR A 58 -9.88 5.58 -9.51
N THR A 59 -10.03 4.42 -10.13
CA THR A 59 -10.53 3.21 -9.45
C THR A 59 -9.41 2.19 -9.35
N ASN A 60 -9.09 1.76 -8.13
CA ASN A 60 -8.04 0.79 -7.83
C ASN A 60 -8.65 -0.52 -7.31
N THR A 61 -8.08 -1.65 -7.70
CA THR A 61 -8.36 -2.96 -7.11
C THR A 61 -7.17 -3.36 -6.24
N PHE A 62 -7.40 -3.60 -4.96
CA PHE A 62 -6.41 -4.05 -3.99
C PHE A 62 -6.51 -5.55 -3.75
N THR A 63 -5.35 -6.19 -3.60
CA THR A 63 -5.21 -7.60 -3.21
C THR A 63 -4.09 -7.74 -2.18
N GLY A 64 -4.24 -8.66 -1.22
CA GLY A 64 -3.28 -8.87 -0.13
C GLY A 64 -3.89 -8.55 1.23
N VAL A 65 -3.15 -7.84 2.09
CA VAL A 65 -3.64 -7.39 3.40
C VAL A 65 -4.91 -6.55 3.25
N ILE A 66 -4.93 -5.64 2.27
CA ILE A 66 -6.15 -4.99 1.78
C ILE A 66 -6.66 -5.79 0.59
N ASP A 67 -7.90 -6.25 0.65
CA ASP A 67 -8.62 -6.88 -0.46
C ASP A 67 -9.91 -6.10 -0.71
N GLY A 68 -10.04 -5.46 -1.88
CA GLY A 68 -11.21 -4.64 -2.19
C GLY A 68 -11.02 -3.62 -3.31
N THR A 69 -11.90 -2.62 -3.34
CA THR A 69 -11.89 -1.56 -4.36
C THR A 69 -11.72 -0.19 -3.72
N GLY A 70 -10.75 0.58 -4.23
CA GLY A 70 -10.54 1.99 -3.91
C GLY A 70 -11.08 2.91 -5.00
N ARG A 71 -11.68 4.02 -4.59
CA ARG A 71 -12.07 5.13 -5.48
C ARG A 71 -11.41 6.40 -4.99
N ALA A 72 -10.47 6.91 -5.78
CA ALA A 72 -9.60 8.01 -5.42
C ALA A 72 -9.93 9.28 -6.20
N HIS A 73 -9.87 10.41 -5.52
CA HIS A 73 -9.91 11.75 -6.11
C HIS A 73 -8.64 12.51 -5.71
N HIS A 74 -7.90 13.00 -6.70
CA HIS A 74 -6.64 13.70 -6.52
C HIS A 74 -6.69 15.12 -7.11
N VAL A 75 -6.00 16.04 -6.44
CA VAL A 75 -5.60 17.34 -6.99
C VAL A 75 -4.10 17.26 -7.26
N MET A 76 -3.71 17.59 -8.48
CA MET A 76 -2.35 17.40 -9.00
C MET A 76 -1.78 18.74 -9.41
N PHE A 77 -0.55 19.02 -8.98
CA PHE A 77 0.29 20.09 -9.49
C PHE A 77 1.26 19.50 -10.52
N TYR A 78 1.29 20.11 -11.70
CA TYR A 78 2.31 19.84 -12.72
C TYR A 78 3.24 21.05 -12.82
N GLY A 79 4.53 20.83 -12.55
CA GLY A 79 5.58 21.83 -12.67
C GLY A 79 6.42 21.67 -13.95
N PRO A 80 7.36 22.61 -14.19
CA PRO A 80 8.36 22.43 -15.23
C PRO A 80 9.25 21.23 -14.87
N GLY A 81 9.44 20.31 -15.81
CA GLY A 81 10.26 19.13 -15.63
C GLY A 81 10.50 18.44 -16.97
N GLU A 82 11.64 17.77 -17.08
CA GLU A 82 11.96 16.90 -18.20
C GLU A 82 11.33 15.51 -17.97
N GLY A 83 11.25 14.69 -19.02
CA GLY A 83 10.65 13.35 -18.93
C GLY A 83 9.17 13.30 -19.30
N GLN A 84 8.66 12.08 -19.51
CA GLN A 84 7.34 11.86 -20.12
C GLN A 84 6.18 12.39 -19.28
N TRP A 85 6.27 12.28 -17.95
CA TRP A 85 5.25 12.80 -17.02
C TRP A 85 5.61 14.18 -16.44
N GLY A 86 6.78 14.73 -16.79
CA GLY A 86 7.33 15.90 -16.13
C GLY A 86 7.59 15.65 -14.65
N ALA A 87 7.47 16.69 -13.83
CA ALA A 87 7.57 16.61 -12.37
C ALA A 87 6.35 17.26 -11.70
N GLY A 88 5.87 16.64 -10.63
CA GLY A 88 4.66 17.13 -9.96
C GLY A 88 4.40 16.53 -8.60
N ARG A 89 3.36 17.06 -7.95
CA ARG A 89 2.86 16.64 -6.64
C ARG A 89 1.38 16.37 -6.75
N TYR A 90 0.88 15.44 -5.96
CA TYR A 90 -0.56 15.23 -5.85
C TYR A 90 -0.95 14.94 -4.42
N HIS A 91 -2.17 15.34 -4.09
CA HIS A 91 -2.82 15.03 -2.83
C HIS A 91 -4.24 14.60 -3.12
N GLY A 92 -4.79 13.73 -2.29
CA GLY A 92 -6.15 13.27 -2.50
C GLY A 92 -6.63 12.31 -1.43
N TYR A 93 -7.88 11.91 -1.59
CA TYR A 93 -8.49 10.92 -0.73
C TYR A 93 -8.99 9.75 -1.55
N GLU A 94 -8.85 8.55 -1.00
CA GLU A 94 -9.32 7.32 -1.60
C GLU A 94 -10.22 6.57 -0.62
N LYS A 95 -11.48 6.37 -1.00
CA LYS A 95 -12.38 5.52 -0.23
C LYS A 95 -12.20 4.07 -0.67
N VAL A 96 -11.74 3.23 0.26
CA VAL A 96 -11.59 1.79 0.07
C VAL A 96 -12.79 1.07 0.66
N THR A 97 -13.33 0.10 -0.07
CA THR A 97 -14.40 -0.80 0.39
C THR A 97 -13.97 -2.24 0.16
N GLY A 98 -13.99 -3.06 1.21
CA GLY A 98 -13.47 -4.43 1.16
C GLY A 98 -13.10 -4.94 2.54
N THR A 99 -11.94 -5.60 2.64
CA THR A 99 -11.43 -6.16 3.88
C THR A 99 -10.01 -5.71 4.20
N VAL A 100 -9.67 -5.67 5.48
CA VAL A 100 -8.29 -5.55 5.97
C VAL A 100 -8.03 -6.69 6.93
N GLY A 101 -7.08 -7.57 6.60
CA GLY A 101 -6.80 -8.77 7.42
C GLY A 101 -8.05 -9.63 7.67
N GLY A 102 -8.97 -9.70 6.70
CA GLY A 102 -10.23 -10.45 6.79
C GLY A 102 -11.40 -9.71 7.47
N ARG A 103 -11.19 -8.52 8.06
CA ARG A 103 -12.28 -7.72 8.66
C ARG A 103 -12.96 -6.86 7.61
N THR A 104 -14.28 -6.89 7.55
CA THR A 104 -15.07 -6.23 6.49
C THR A 104 -15.48 -4.80 6.85
N GLY A 105 -15.32 -3.88 5.89
CA GLY A 105 -15.79 -2.51 6.07
C GLY A 105 -15.39 -1.58 4.92
N SER A 106 -15.36 -0.28 5.25
CA SER A 106 -14.77 0.74 4.38
C SER A 106 -13.95 1.72 5.21
N PHE A 107 -13.02 2.43 4.59
CA PHE A 107 -12.20 3.46 5.21
C PHE A 107 -11.71 4.45 4.15
N VAL A 108 -11.11 5.56 4.57
CA VAL A 108 -10.54 6.56 3.67
C VAL A 108 -9.04 6.65 3.89
N LEU A 109 -8.27 6.58 2.80
CA LEU A 109 -6.85 6.90 2.75
C LEU A 109 -6.65 8.35 2.33
N ALA A 110 -5.74 9.06 2.99
CA ALA A 110 -5.23 10.36 2.55
C ALA A 110 -3.87 10.15 1.90
N HIS A 111 -3.71 10.56 0.64
CA HIS A 111 -2.50 10.43 -0.15
C HIS A 111 -1.69 11.73 -0.15
N ASP A 112 -0.38 11.62 0.03
CA ASP A 112 0.62 12.66 -0.28
C ASP A 112 1.67 12.03 -1.19
N GLY A 113 1.67 12.45 -2.45
CA GLY A 113 2.52 11.85 -3.45
C GLY A 113 3.13 12.85 -4.42
N GLY A 114 3.99 12.30 -5.25
CA GLY A 114 4.61 13.01 -6.34
C GLY A 114 5.02 12.06 -7.45
N PHE A 115 5.28 12.66 -8.60
CA PHE A 115 5.76 11.94 -9.77
C PHE A 115 6.89 12.72 -10.42
N ALA A 116 7.83 11.98 -10.98
CA ALA A 116 8.93 12.50 -11.77
C ALA A 116 9.33 11.44 -12.81
N ASP A 117 9.66 11.87 -14.02
CA ASP A 117 10.04 11.02 -15.14
C ASP A 117 8.96 9.98 -15.50
N THR A 118 9.12 8.75 -15.02
CA THR A 118 8.24 7.59 -15.21
C THR A 118 7.87 6.90 -13.88
N THR A 119 8.14 7.56 -12.76
CA THR A 119 7.91 7.03 -11.41
C THR A 119 6.90 7.87 -10.64
N VAL A 120 5.95 7.20 -10.00
CA VAL A 120 5.06 7.78 -8.99
C VAL A 120 5.43 7.22 -7.61
N ARG A 121 5.48 8.08 -6.60
CA ARG A 121 5.65 7.68 -5.19
C ARG A 121 4.61 8.38 -4.34
N ALA A 122 4.05 7.66 -3.38
CA ALA A 122 3.16 8.23 -2.39
C ALA A 122 3.31 7.56 -1.04
N ASP A 123 3.11 8.37 0.00
CA ASP A 123 2.71 7.90 1.31
C ASP A 123 1.19 8.07 1.44
N TRP A 124 0.55 7.14 2.15
CA TRP A 124 -0.84 7.29 2.56
C TRP A 124 -1.05 7.05 4.04
N THR A 125 -2.11 7.63 4.59
CA THR A 125 -2.56 7.37 5.98
C THR A 125 -4.04 7.10 6.01
N VAL A 126 -4.49 6.20 6.90
CA VAL A 126 -5.91 6.03 7.18
C VAL A 126 -6.42 7.29 7.89
N VAL A 127 -7.42 7.95 7.33
CA VAL A 127 -8.05 9.12 7.92
C VAL A 127 -8.73 8.69 9.23
N PRO A 128 -8.34 9.27 10.39
CA PRO A 128 -8.91 8.89 11.69
C PRO A 128 -10.43 9.01 11.71
N GLY A 129 -11.10 7.97 12.21
CA GLY A 129 -12.57 7.93 12.30
C GLY A 129 -13.30 7.68 10.98
N SER A 130 -12.59 7.47 9.87
CA SER A 130 -13.23 7.17 8.57
C SER A 130 -13.72 5.73 8.43
N ALA A 131 -13.20 4.82 9.25
CA ALA A 131 -13.42 3.39 9.10
C ALA A 131 -14.81 2.95 9.61
N THR A 132 -15.43 2.01 8.91
CA THR A 132 -16.80 1.54 9.17
C THR A 132 -16.86 0.02 9.34
N GLY A 133 -17.99 -0.48 9.86
CA GLY A 133 -18.21 -1.92 10.02
C GLY A 133 -17.20 -2.53 10.99
N GLU A 134 -16.67 -3.70 10.63
CA GLU A 134 -15.64 -4.38 11.40
C GLU A 134 -14.29 -3.65 11.34
N LEU A 135 -14.14 -2.66 10.46
CA LEU A 135 -12.93 -1.84 10.38
C LEU A 135 -12.93 -0.64 11.34
N THR A 136 -14.00 -0.42 12.11
CA THR A 136 -14.05 0.66 13.09
C THR A 136 -12.84 0.61 14.04
N GLY A 137 -12.16 1.75 14.21
CA GLY A 137 -10.91 1.86 14.98
C GLY A 137 -9.64 1.57 14.18
N LEU A 138 -9.73 1.31 12.86
CA LEU A 138 -8.56 1.15 11.99
C LEU A 138 -7.69 2.41 11.98
N ARG A 139 -6.39 2.19 12.18
CA ARG A 139 -5.32 3.16 11.93
C ARG A 139 -4.29 2.50 11.03
N GLY A 140 -3.61 3.29 10.23
CA GLY A 140 -2.49 2.77 9.46
C GLY A 140 -1.82 3.81 8.57
N ARG A 141 -0.63 3.45 8.13
CA ARG A 141 0.17 4.19 7.16
C ARG A 141 0.79 3.22 6.18
N GLY A 142 0.96 3.66 4.96
CA GLY A 142 1.61 2.86 3.93
C GLY A 142 2.27 3.73 2.89
N SER A 143 2.91 3.07 1.94
CA SER A 143 3.59 3.72 0.83
C SER A 143 3.61 2.81 -0.38
N PHE A 144 3.79 3.40 -1.56
CA PHE A 144 4.05 2.65 -2.79
C PHE A 144 4.99 3.39 -3.72
N VAL A 145 5.61 2.63 -4.63
CA VAL A 145 6.38 3.16 -5.76
C VAL A 145 5.86 2.48 -7.02
N ALA A 146 5.21 3.25 -7.89
CA ALA A 146 4.73 2.76 -9.18
C ALA A 146 5.69 3.18 -10.29
N GLN A 147 6.04 2.22 -11.16
CA GLN A 147 6.78 2.47 -12.39
C GLN A 147 5.82 2.38 -13.58
N GLN A 148 6.08 3.18 -14.60
CA GLN A 148 5.31 3.09 -15.85
C GLN A 148 5.32 1.66 -16.42
N GLY A 149 4.15 1.19 -16.86
CA GLY A 149 3.99 -0.12 -17.49
C GLY A 149 3.87 -1.29 -16.50
N VAL A 150 3.98 -1.03 -15.19
CA VAL A 150 3.69 -2.02 -14.16
C VAL A 150 2.18 -2.13 -13.95
N GLY A 151 1.63 -3.32 -14.20
CA GLY A 151 0.18 -3.56 -14.10
C GLY A 151 -0.34 -3.72 -12.67
N ALA A 152 0.47 -4.21 -11.74
CA ALA A 152 0.14 -4.34 -10.32
C ALA A 152 1.27 -3.75 -9.48
N VAL A 153 0.94 -2.73 -8.70
CA VAL A 153 1.88 -1.94 -7.89
C VAL A 153 1.91 -2.49 -6.48
N GLU A 154 3.09 -2.88 -6.01
CA GLU A 154 3.32 -3.31 -4.63
C GLU A 154 3.18 -2.13 -3.65
N TYR A 155 2.61 -2.40 -2.47
CA TYR A 155 2.50 -1.42 -1.40
C TYR A 155 2.88 -2.02 -0.04
N THR A 156 3.19 -1.14 0.91
CA THR A 156 3.28 -1.45 2.34
C THR A 156 2.10 -0.86 3.10
N PHE A 157 1.68 -1.48 4.20
CA PHE A 157 0.58 -1.04 5.04
C PHE A 157 0.73 -1.51 6.50
N ASP A 158 1.44 -0.70 7.29
CA ASP A 158 1.47 -0.83 8.73
C ASP A 158 0.13 -0.37 9.31
N HIS A 159 -0.59 -1.28 9.95
CA HIS A 159 -1.94 -1.03 10.44
C HIS A 159 -2.20 -1.70 11.79
N ALA A 160 -3.09 -1.06 12.55
CA ALA A 160 -3.56 -1.55 13.82
C ALA A 160 -5.03 -1.16 14.01
N PHE A 161 -5.68 -1.75 15.00
CA PHE A 161 -7.00 -1.37 15.43
C PHE A 161 -6.94 -0.91 16.87
N ASP A 162 -7.65 0.18 17.18
CA ASP A 162 -7.86 0.59 18.56
C ASP A 162 -8.43 -0.58 19.38
N GLU A 163 -7.87 -0.83 20.56
CA GLU A 163 -8.43 -1.81 21.48
C GLU A 163 -9.86 -1.41 21.82
N GLN A 164 -10.81 -2.33 21.58
CA GLN A 164 -12.18 -2.14 22.05
C GLN A 164 -12.14 -2.17 23.58
N GLN A 165 -12.31 -1.00 24.20
CA GLN A 165 -12.44 -0.91 25.64
C GLN A 165 -13.76 -1.58 26.02
N LEU A 166 -13.69 -2.82 26.48
CA LEU A 166 -14.83 -3.55 27.01
C LEU A 166 -15.42 -2.73 28.18
N PRO A 167 -16.72 -2.42 28.19
CA PRO A 167 -17.34 -1.81 29.35
C PRO A 167 -17.25 -2.80 30.53
N ASN A 168 -16.79 -2.27 31.67
CA ASN A 168 -16.72 -2.96 32.95
C ASN A 168 -18.10 -3.06 33.62
#